data_AF-A0A845XVQ8-F1
#
_entry.id   AF-A0A845XVQ8-F1
#
_cell.length_a   1.000
_cell.length_b   1.000
_cell.length_c   1.000
_cell.angle_alpha   90.00
_cell.angle_beta   90.00
_cell.angle_gamma   90.00
#
_symmetry.space_group_name_H-M   'P 1'
#
loop_
_entity.id
_entity.type
_entity.pdbx_description
1 polymer ?
#
loop_
_entity_poly.entity_id
_entity_poly.type
_entity_poly.pdbx_seq_one_letter_code
_entity_poly.pdbx_strand_id
1 'polypeptide(L)'
;LDLFLYDLREGLGQDPEIIDYNRERFWQRIYGHPEGDESDLILEPTLLAKLKQAERSESRLVELLGADVVKHFERPLEGYYYPIQIGNTYALQVNCSGVYADGIRQSNHSPQPITNIKKIQGEILAHINHQPGAIGQTWIMWGQLCDRDQDPTQIALECYKQLVSKPDWSRDFQAQGKVLGGTLFEFWRPPADWSEPEAIKNNHHLLIWLFPKKRSIDSIIDSITGIYIDLIYLLYYRNKILWAYGEINRPLAELKADLVSVKTSIAQISMLPQNTLKLREILSNNLNLLSRYATNLGMLDSQTQTIKTNIEDYQQRLTKLKQVYQRSDWHILREFRDLAASQYLQQVEMDHGRLKSGLTLLENLIRTVDGMTQTYQTQSNRSLHQSIALAGVGVATSSITATVLVKQQPPDNNTIFILTPAFAWSLLTGAIATLLMWIILRLFGR
;
A
#
# COMPACT_ATOMS: atom_id res chain seq x y z
N LEU A 1 12.72 -20.80 -7.18
CA LEU A 1 12.71 -19.32 -7.24
C LEU A 1 11.26 -18.89 -7.20
N ASP A 2 10.94 -17.92 -6.37
CA ASP A 2 9.58 -17.45 -6.16
C ASP A 2 9.51 -15.95 -6.41
N LEU A 3 8.48 -15.51 -7.13
CA LEU A 3 8.08 -14.12 -7.23
C LEU A 3 6.75 -13.95 -6.50
N PHE A 4 6.73 -13.09 -5.48
CA PHE A 4 5.52 -12.63 -4.82
C PHE A 4 5.18 -11.25 -5.35
N LEU A 5 4.04 -11.09 -6.01
CA LEU A 5 3.58 -9.82 -6.56
C LEU A 5 2.19 -9.46 -6.04
N TYR A 6 1.92 -8.16 -5.97
CA TYR A 6 0.70 -7.62 -5.39
C TYR A 6 0.08 -6.55 -6.30
N ASP A 7 -1.24 -6.61 -6.49
CA ASP A 7 -2.02 -5.65 -7.26
C ASP A 7 -3.23 -5.17 -6.46
N LEU A 8 -3.61 -3.92 -6.63
CA LEU A 8 -4.86 -3.43 -6.05
C LEU A 8 -6.04 -4.13 -6.75
N ARG A 9 -6.95 -4.74 -6.00
CA ARG A 9 -8.25 -5.15 -6.55
C ARG A 9 -9.15 -3.92 -6.66
N GLU A 10 -9.35 -3.27 -5.52
CA GLU A 10 -10.25 -2.13 -5.38
C GLU A 10 -9.73 -1.12 -4.35
N GLY A 11 -9.82 0.16 -4.72
CA GLY A 11 -9.60 1.30 -3.84
C GLY A 11 -10.91 1.83 -3.26
N LEU A 12 -10.81 2.63 -2.22
CA LEU A 12 -11.96 3.29 -1.62
C LEU A 12 -12.59 4.27 -2.64
N GLY A 13 -13.86 4.07 -2.98
CA GLY A 13 -14.59 4.92 -3.93
C GLY A 13 -14.10 4.80 -5.38
N GLN A 14 -13.39 3.73 -5.71
CA GLN A 14 -12.89 3.50 -7.06
C GLN A 14 -14.02 3.15 -8.04
N ASP A 15 -13.92 3.67 -9.26
CA ASP A 15 -14.87 3.41 -10.32
C ASP A 15 -14.91 1.90 -10.68
N PRO A 16 -16.11 1.30 -10.87
CA PRO A 16 -16.25 -0.09 -11.31
C PRO A 16 -15.41 -0.46 -12.53
N GLU A 17 -15.24 0.43 -13.51
CA GLU A 17 -14.43 0.21 -14.69
C GLU A 17 -12.95 0.01 -14.34
N ILE A 18 -12.44 0.76 -13.36
CA ILE A 18 -11.05 0.61 -12.90
C ILE A 18 -10.90 -0.68 -12.08
N ILE A 19 -11.90 -1.07 -11.30
CA ILE A 19 -11.90 -2.35 -10.57
C ILE A 19 -11.87 -3.52 -11.57
N ASP A 20 -12.67 -3.45 -12.63
CA ASP A 20 -12.69 -4.47 -13.69
C ASP A 20 -11.36 -4.50 -14.46
N TYR A 21 -10.77 -3.33 -14.77
CA TYR A 21 -9.42 -3.23 -15.36
C TYR A 21 -8.34 -3.88 -14.47
N ASN A 22 -8.35 -3.60 -13.16
CA ASN A 22 -7.41 -4.21 -12.21
C ASN A 22 -7.51 -5.74 -12.21
N ARG A 23 -8.75 -6.26 -12.23
CA ARG A 23 -9.02 -7.70 -12.28
C ARG A 23 -8.51 -8.31 -13.57
N GLU A 24 -8.82 -7.71 -14.71
CA GLU A 24 -8.37 -8.20 -16.01
C GLU A 24 -6.84 -8.26 -16.05
N ARG A 25 -6.16 -7.16 -15.70
CA ARG A 25 -4.70 -7.11 -15.64
C ARG A 25 -4.10 -8.17 -14.71
N PHE A 26 -4.73 -8.45 -13.56
CA PHE A 26 -4.27 -9.51 -12.66
C PHE A 26 -4.31 -10.88 -13.33
N TRP A 27 -5.45 -11.23 -13.92
CA TRP A 27 -5.66 -12.54 -14.53
C TRP A 27 -4.94 -12.73 -15.87
N GLN A 28 -4.63 -11.65 -16.58
CA GLN A 28 -3.81 -11.68 -17.79
C GLN A 28 -2.42 -12.27 -17.54
N ARG A 29 -1.86 -12.15 -16.33
CA ARG A 29 -0.58 -12.78 -15.99
C ARG A 29 -0.64 -14.31 -15.83
N ILE A 30 -1.84 -14.87 -15.75
CA ILE A 30 -2.06 -16.31 -15.47
C ILE A 30 -2.65 -17.01 -16.69
N TYR A 31 -3.52 -16.31 -17.41
CA TYR A 31 -4.27 -16.84 -18.55
C TYR A 31 -4.03 -16.10 -19.87
N GLY A 32 -3.35 -14.95 -19.85
CA GLY A 32 -2.93 -14.26 -21.08
C GLY A 32 -1.75 -14.99 -21.71
N HIS A 33 -1.86 -15.34 -22.99
CA HIS A 33 -0.84 -16.14 -23.65
C HIS A 33 0.33 -15.25 -24.13
N PRO A 34 1.58 -15.54 -23.73
CA PRO A 34 2.74 -14.72 -24.12
C PRO A 34 3.16 -14.87 -25.59
N GLU A 35 2.69 -15.90 -26.30
CA GLU A 35 3.11 -16.22 -27.68
C GLU A 35 2.16 -15.70 -28.76
N GLY A 36 1.18 -14.87 -28.38
CA GLY A 36 0.12 -14.39 -29.25
C GLY A 36 0.20 -12.90 -29.62
N ASP A 37 -0.61 -12.49 -30.60
CA ASP A 37 -0.81 -11.07 -30.95
C ASP A 37 -1.40 -10.30 -29.74
N GLU A 38 -1.42 -8.96 -29.73
CA GLU A 38 -2.04 -8.17 -28.64
C GLU A 38 -3.49 -8.59 -28.30
N SER A 39 -4.19 -9.25 -29.24
CA SER A 39 -5.52 -9.85 -29.03
C SER A 39 -5.53 -11.06 -28.09
N ASP A 40 -4.42 -11.79 -27.96
CA ASP A 40 -4.29 -13.00 -27.13
C ASP A 40 -3.99 -12.68 -25.65
N LEU A 41 -3.81 -11.40 -25.35
CA LEU A 41 -3.81 -10.85 -23.99
C LEU A 41 -5.22 -10.51 -23.50
N ILE A 42 -6.24 -10.51 -24.38
CA ILE A 42 -7.62 -10.23 -23.98
C ILE A 42 -8.23 -11.50 -23.39
N LEU A 43 -8.68 -11.43 -22.14
CA LEU A 43 -9.34 -12.57 -21.51
C LEU A 43 -10.76 -12.71 -22.05
N GLU A 44 -11.12 -13.94 -22.39
CA GLU A 44 -12.49 -14.29 -22.75
C GLU A 44 -13.49 -13.79 -21.68
N PRO A 45 -14.52 -13.01 -22.03
CA PRO A 45 -15.44 -12.41 -21.05
C PRO A 45 -16.11 -13.43 -20.13
N THR A 46 -16.36 -14.63 -20.63
CA THR A 46 -16.94 -15.74 -19.86
C THR A 46 -15.98 -16.26 -18.78
N LEU A 47 -14.68 -16.32 -19.09
CA LEU A 47 -13.63 -16.68 -18.13
C LEU A 47 -13.52 -15.61 -17.05
N LEU A 48 -13.45 -14.33 -17.44
CA LEU A 48 -13.35 -13.23 -16.49
C LEU A 48 -14.56 -13.17 -15.54
N ALA A 49 -15.76 -13.42 -16.05
CA ALA A 49 -16.98 -13.51 -15.23
C ALA A 49 -16.92 -14.67 -14.22
N LYS A 50 -16.38 -15.83 -14.62
CA LYS A 50 -16.16 -16.97 -13.70
C LYS A 50 -15.13 -16.63 -12.62
N LEU A 51 -14.03 -15.99 -12.99
CA LEU A 51 -12.96 -15.59 -12.06
C LEU A 51 -13.46 -14.55 -11.05
N LYS A 52 -14.30 -13.60 -11.50
CA LYS A 52 -14.96 -12.62 -10.63
C LYS A 52 -15.86 -13.27 -9.56
N GLN A 53 -16.47 -14.43 -9.84
CA GLN A 53 -17.29 -15.15 -8.85
C GLN A 53 -16.46 -15.79 -7.73
N ALA A 54 -15.16 -16.01 -7.95
CA ALA A 54 -14.27 -16.55 -6.91
C ALA A 54 -13.91 -15.50 -5.86
N GLU A 55 -14.00 -14.21 -6.18
CA GLU A 55 -13.67 -13.10 -5.28
C GLU A 55 -14.72 -12.92 -4.18
N ARG A 56 -14.28 -12.46 -3.00
CA ARG A 56 -15.16 -12.18 -1.85
C ARG A 56 -14.73 -10.93 -1.11
N SER A 57 -15.50 -9.86 -1.19
CA SER A 57 -15.10 -8.53 -0.68
C SER A 57 -14.71 -8.51 0.80
N GLU A 58 -15.39 -9.30 1.65
CA GLU A 58 -15.23 -9.29 3.10
C GLU A 58 -14.29 -10.39 3.64
N SER A 59 -13.73 -11.24 2.77
CA SER A 59 -12.88 -12.34 3.21
C SER A 59 -11.44 -11.88 3.47
N ARG A 60 -10.89 -12.31 4.62
CA ARG A 60 -9.48 -12.05 4.99
C ARG A 60 -8.48 -12.72 4.02
N LEU A 61 -8.84 -13.88 3.49
CA LEU A 61 -8.10 -14.62 2.47
C LEU A 61 -9.08 -15.39 1.58
N VAL A 62 -8.83 -15.40 0.29
CA VAL A 62 -9.55 -16.26 -0.67
C VAL A 62 -8.56 -16.89 -1.63
N GLU A 63 -8.59 -18.20 -1.76
CA GLU A 63 -7.88 -18.90 -2.83
C GLU A 63 -8.70 -18.80 -4.12
N LEU A 64 -8.13 -18.18 -5.15
CA LEU A 64 -8.92 -17.78 -6.32
C LEU A 64 -9.12 -18.91 -7.34
N LEU A 65 -8.39 -20.02 -7.22
CA LEU A 65 -8.54 -21.21 -8.07
C LEU A 65 -9.44 -22.29 -7.45
N GLY A 66 -10.01 -22.05 -6.26
CA GLY A 66 -10.85 -23.04 -5.59
C GLY A 66 -10.10 -24.33 -5.30
N ALA A 67 -10.65 -25.47 -5.74
CA ALA A 67 -10.13 -26.80 -5.41
C ALA A 67 -8.74 -27.10 -6.01
N ASP A 68 -8.39 -26.50 -7.14
CA ASP A 68 -7.10 -26.74 -7.80
C ASP A 68 -5.94 -26.08 -7.04
N VAL A 69 -6.24 -25.10 -6.16
CA VAL A 69 -5.34 -24.26 -5.34
C VAL A 69 -4.28 -23.52 -6.17
N VAL A 70 -3.51 -24.20 -7.01
CA VAL A 70 -2.47 -23.70 -7.91
C VAL A 70 -2.78 -24.02 -9.38
N LYS A 71 -2.22 -23.25 -10.31
CA LYS A 71 -2.20 -23.56 -11.75
C LYS A 71 -0.76 -23.84 -12.16
N HIS A 72 -0.46 -25.06 -12.58
CA HIS A 72 0.88 -25.43 -13.02
C HIS A 72 1.25 -24.79 -14.37
N PHE A 73 2.55 -24.56 -14.55
CA PHE A 73 3.12 -24.18 -15.84
C PHE A 73 3.02 -25.31 -16.85
N GLU A 74 3.10 -24.96 -18.12
CA GLU A 74 3.23 -25.95 -19.18
C GLU A 74 4.57 -26.67 -19.08
N ARG A 75 4.55 -27.96 -19.43
CA ARG A 75 5.76 -28.78 -19.45
C ARG A 75 6.73 -28.24 -20.52
N PRO A 76 8.05 -28.29 -20.27
CA PRO A 76 8.72 -29.11 -19.27
C PRO A 76 9.04 -28.41 -17.93
N LEU A 77 8.48 -27.22 -17.70
CA LEU A 77 8.81 -26.43 -16.51
C LEU A 77 8.17 -26.99 -15.24
N GLU A 78 8.94 -27.00 -14.16
CA GLU A 78 8.50 -27.26 -12.80
C GLU A 78 8.16 -25.91 -12.15
N GLY A 79 6.91 -25.46 -12.33
CA GLY A 79 6.44 -24.20 -11.77
C GLY A 79 4.92 -24.12 -11.67
N TYR A 80 4.44 -23.11 -10.97
CA TYR A 80 3.01 -22.86 -10.78
C TYR A 80 2.71 -21.40 -10.41
N TYR A 81 1.47 -21.01 -10.67
CA TYR A 81 0.81 -19.82 -10.16
C TYR A 81 -0.03 -20.19 -8.94
N TYR A 82 0.06 -19.38 -7.88
CA TYR A 82 -0.83 -19.45 -6.72
C TYR A 82 -1.47 -18.07 -6.48
N PRO A 83 -2.64 -17.81 -7.09
CA PRO A 83 -3.34 -16.54 -6.93
C PRO A 83 -4.28 -16.58 -5.72
N ILE A 84 -4.16 -15.56 -4.87
CA ILE A 84 -5.03 -15.36 -3.73
C ILE A 84 -5.51 -13.91 -3.66
N GLN A 85 -6.56 -13.70 -2.90
CA GLN A 85 -7.07 -12.40 -2.54
C GLN A 85 -6.86 -12.14 -1.05
N ILE A 86 -6.35 -10.96 -0.71
CA ILE A 86 -6.18 -10.48 0.67
C ILE A 86 -6.93 -9.16 0.81
N GLY A 87 -8.12 -9.18 1.39
CA GLY A 87 -8.98 -7.99 1.48
C GLY A 87 -9.19 -7.38 0.11
N ASN A 88 -8.73 -6.15 -0.11
CA ASN A 88 -8.83 -5.39 -1.35
C ASN A 88 -7.61 -5.52 -2.29
N THR A 89 -6.76 -6.51 -2.09
CA THR A 89 -5.51 -6.71 -2.84
C THR A 89 -5.47 -8.12 -3.40
N TYR A 90 -5.04 -8.25 -4.66
CA TYR A 90 -4.61 -9.52 -5.21
C TYR A 90 -3.16 -9.79 -4.85
N ALA A 91 -2.86 -11.05 -4.53
CA ALA A 91 -1.50 -11.53 -4.37
C ALA A 91 -1.29 -12.75 -5.28
N LEU A 92 -0.14 -12.80 -5.93
CA LEU A 92 0.24 -13.93 -6.77
C LEU A 92 1.65 -14.38 -6.39
N GLN A 93 1.76 -15.65 -6.01
CA GLN A 93 3.04 -16.35 -5.98
C GLN A 93 3.25 -17.05 -7.31
N VAL A 94 4.39 -16.78 -7.94
CA VAL A 94 4.86 -17.50 -9.12
C VAL A 94 6.12 -18.27 -8.73
N ASN A 95 5.99 -19.59 -8.65
CA ASN A 95 7.11 -20.47 -8.33
C ASN A 95 7.65 -21.12 -9.60
N CYS A 96 8.98 -21.19 -9.73
CA CYS A 96 9.64 -22.03 -10.71
C CYS A 96 10.95 -22.58 -10.15
N SER A 97 11.14 -23.89 -10.31
CA SER A 97 12.35 -24.64 -9.91
C SER A 97 13.22 -25.03 -11.11
N GLY A 98 12.82 -24.64 -12.32
CA GLY A 98 13.51 -24.97 -13.58
C GLY A 98 12.75 -26.03 -14.36
N VAL A 99 13.47 -27.00 -14.92
CA VAL A 99 12.92 -28.06 -15.76
C VAL A 99 12.95 -29.38 -14.98
N TYR A 100 11.88 -30.16 -15.07
CA TYR A 100 11.85 -31.52 -14.52
C TYR A 100 13.00 -32.36 -15.07
N ALA A 101 13.58 -33.23 -14.24
CA ALA A 101 14.70 -34.10 -14.63
C ALA A 101 14.34 -35.03 -15.80
N ASP A 102 13.08 -35.47 -15.87
CA ASP A 102 12.51 -36.28 -16.96
C ASP A 102 11.72 -35.45 -17.99
N GLY A 103 11.67 -34.11 -17.83
CA GLY A 103 10.86 -33.20 -18.62
C GLY A 103 9.34 -33.31 -18.39
N ILE A 104 8.89 -34.11 -17.41
CA ILE A 104 7.47 -34.45 -17.25
C ILE A 104 6.98 -34.19 -15.81
N ARG A 105 7.63 -34.77 -14.80
CA ARG A 105 7.16 -34.72 -13.41
C ARG A 105 8.21 -34.98 -12.33
N GLN A 106 9.40 -35.50 -12.68
CA GLN A 106 10.42 -35.81 -11.69
C GLN A 106 11.20 -34.54 -11.34
N SER A 107 11.05 -34.04 -10.11
CA SER A 107 11.78 -32.86 -9.64
C SER A 107 13.29 -33.03 -9.77
N ASN A 108 13.97 -31.97 -10.23
CA ASN A 108 15.41 -32.00 -10.41
C ASN A 108 16.14 -31.48 -9.17
N HIS A 109 16.71 -32.39 -8.40
CA HIS A 109 17.47 -32.07 -7.18
C HIS A 109 18.99 -32.17 -7.35
N SER A 110 19.47 -32.42 -8.57
CA SER A 110 20.91 -32.50 -8.84
C SER A 110 21.54 -31.10 -8.74
N PRO A 111 22.81 -30.98 -8.28
CA PRO A 111 23.53 -29.72 -8.29
C PRO A 111 23.43 -28.99 -9.65
N GLN A 112 23.08 -27.71 -9.62
CA GLN A 112 22.91 -26.88 -10.81
C GLN A 112 23.89 -25.70 -10.79
N PRO A 113 24.39 -25.25 -11.96
CA PRO A 113 25.14 -24.00 -12.06
C PRO A 113 24.32 -22.81 -11.57
N ILE A 114 24.95 -21.90 -10.80
CA ILE A 114 24.32 -20.67 -10.30
C ILE A 114 23.72 -19.81 -11.43
N THR A 115 24.32 -19.85 -12.63
CA THR A 115 23.84 -19.15 -13.82
C THR A 115 22.44 -19.57 -14.28
N ASN A 116 21.97 -20.78 -13.91
CA ASN A 116 20.61 -21.23 -14.22
C ASN A 116 19.54 -20.39 -13.52
N ILE A 117 19.86 -19.75 -12.39
CA ILE A 117 18.90 -18.89 -11.66
C ILE A 117 18.41 -17.74 -12.55
N LYS A 118 19.30 -17.15 -13.36
CA LYS A 118 18.93 -16.09 -14.31
C LYS A 118 17.97 -16.57 -15.39
N LYS A 119 18.12 -17.82 -15.85
CA LYS A 119 17.20 -18.43 -16.81
C LYS A 119 15.82 -18.62 -16.16
N ILE A 120 15.77 -19.18 -14.95
CA ILE A 120 14.52 -19.37 -14.20
C ILE A 120 13.81 -18.03 -13.95
N GLN A 121 14.56 -16.98 -13.61
CA GLN A 121 14.00 -15.64 -13.48
C GLN A 121 13.40 -15.15 -14.81
N GLY A 122 14.08 -15.38 -15.93
CA GLY A 122 13.58 -15.08 -17.28
C GLY A 122 12.28 -15.82 -17.60
N GLU A 123 12.20 -17.11 -17.28
CA GLU A 123 10.98 -17.92 -17.45
C GLU A 123 9.82 -17.33 -16.64
N ILE A 124 10.02 -17.04 -15.36
CA ILE A 124 8.98 -16.43 -14.50
C ILE A 124 8.52 -15.09 -15.09
N LEU A 125 9.44 -14.25 -15.54
CA LEU A 125 9.11 -12.94 -16.12
C LEU A 125 8.32 -13.06 -17.43
N ALA A 126 8.68 -14.00 -18.30
CA ALA A 126 7.95 -14.27 -19.53
C ALA A 126 6.52 -14.77 -19.24
N HIS A 127 6.38 -15.66 -18.25
CA HIS A 127 5.10 -16.23 -17.82
C HIS A 127 4.12 -15.19 -17.25
N ILE A 128 4.62 -14.07 -16.72
CA ILE A 128 3.78 -12.96 -16.26
C ILE A 128 3.72 -11.79 -17.27
N ASN A 129 4.09 -12.01 -18.52
CA ASN A 129 4.13 -10.99 -19.58
C ASN A 129 4.96 -9.76 -19.21
N HIS A 130 6.03 -9.96 -18.43
CA HIS A 130 6.88 -8.90 -17.87
C HIS A 130 6.12 -7.82 -17.10
N GLN A 131 4.91 -8.10 -16.62
CA GLN A 131 4.09 -7.11 -15.91
C GLN A 131 4.36 -7.15 -14.40
N PRO A 132 5.02 -6.13 -13.81
CA PRO A 132 5.26 -6.08 -12.38
C PRO A 132 3.96 -5.87 -11.60
N GLY A 133 3.95 -6.24 -10.32
CA GLY A 133 2.83 -5.92 -9.42
C GLY A 133 2.68 -4.41 -9.20
N ALA A 134 1.44 -3.90 -9.25
CA ALA A 134 1.15 -2.48 -9.09
C ALA A 134 1.42 -1.94 -7.67
N ILE A 135 1.23 -2.78 -6.64
CA ILE A 135 1.56 -2.46 -5.25
C ILE A 135 3.02 -2.77 -4.96
N GLY A 136 3.62 -3.70 -5.69
CA GLY A 136 5.02 -4.08 -5.54
C GLY A 136 5.22 -5.58 -5.64
N GLN A 137 6.47 -5.99 -5.45
CA GLN A 137 6.87 -7.39 -5.58
C GLN A 137 8.11 -7.71 -4.75
N THR A 138 8.34 -8.99 -4.50
CA THR A 138 9.51 -9.49 -3.81
C THR A 138 9.92 -10.82 -4.42
N TRP A 139 11.21 -10.97 -4.69
CA TRP A 139 11.80 -12.23 -5.10
C TRP A 139 12.27 -13.00 -3.86
N ILE A 140 12.03 -14.31 -3.84
CA ILE A 140 12.67 -15.23 -2.90
C ILE A 140 13.39 -16.31 -3.71
N MET A 141 14.71 -16.32 -3.61
CA MET A 141 15.52 -17.45 -4.03
C MET A 141 15.82 -18.30 -2.80
N TRP A 142 15.54 -19.59 -2.87
CA TRP A 142 16.00 -20.53 -1.86
C TRP A 142 16.62 -21.75 -2.53
N GLY A 143 17.54 -22.40 -1.82
CA GLY A 143 18.25 -23.57 -2.33
C GLY A 143 19.16 -24.22 -1.30
N GLN A 144 19.67 -25.40 -1.64
CA GLN A 144 20.63 -26.12 -0.81
C GLN A 144 22.07 -25.92 -1.33
N LEU A 145 23.01 -25.69 -0.43
CA LEU A 145 24.43 -25.73 -0.73
C LEU A 145 24.84 -27.13 -1.25
N CYS A 146 25.70 -27.18 -2.25
CA CYS A 146 26.18 -28.42 -2.86
C CYS A 146 27.13 -29.19 -1.92
N ASP A 147 27.95 -28.45 -1.17
CA ASP A 147 28.95 -29.01 -0.25
C ASP A 147 28.84 -28.40 1.15
N ARG A 148 29.44 -29.09 2.14
CA ARG A 148 29.41 -28.66 3.55
C ARG A 148 30.29 -27.45 3.84
N ASP A 149 31.35 -27.30 3.04
CA ASP A 149 32.39 -26.29 3.25
C ASP A 149 32.14 -25.00 2.43
N GLN A 150 31.06 -24.95 1.65
CA GLN A 150 30.68 -23.75 0.91
C GLN A 150 30.27 -22.63 1.88
N ASP A 151 30.86 -21.45 1.69
CA ASP A 151 30.45 -20.24 2.40
C ASP A 151 29.10 -19.75 1.84
N PRO A 152 28.01 -19.77 2.63
CA PRO A 152 26.72 -19.26 2.18
C PRO A 152 26.77 -17.79 1.76
N THR A 153 27.66 -16.97 2.33
CA THR A 153 27.79 -15.55 1.99
C THR A 153 28.30 -15.37 0.57
N GLN A 154 29.37 -16.08 0.22
CA GLN A 154 29.92 -16.08 -1.14
C GLN A 154 28.90 -16.60 -2.15
N ILE A 155 28.18 -17.68 -1.84
CA ILE A 155 27.14 -18.21 -2.74
C ILE A 155 25.99 -17.21 -2.89
N ALA A 156 25.54 -16.56 -1.82
CA ALA A 156 24.50 -15.54 -1.88
C ALA A 156 24.92 -14.34 -2.76
N LEU A 157 26.18 -13.91 -2.67
CA LEU A 157 26.74 -12.87 -3.54
C LEU A 157 26.71 -13.26 -5.02
N GLU A 158 27.12 -14.48 -5.36
CA GLU A 158 27.06 -14.95 -6.74
C GLU A 158 25.62 -15.07 -7.25
N CYS A 159 24.69 -15.51 -6.41
CA CYS A 159 23.27 -15.54 -6.75
C CYS A 159 22.67 -14.14 -6.94
N TYR A 160 23.00 -13.19 -6.06
CA TYR A 160 22.59 -11.79 -6.16
C TYR A 160 23.05 -11.16 -7.49
N LYS A 161 24.29 -11.42 -7.91
CA LYS A 161 24.82 -10.96 -9.21
C LYS A 161 24.04 -11.51 -10.41
N GLN A 162 23.42 -12.70 -10.30
CA GLN A 162 22.60 -13.26 -11.37
C GLN A 162 21.20 -12.64 -11.44
N LEU A 163 20.64 -12.29 -10.28
CA LEU A 163 19.23 -11.89 -10.13
C LEU A 163 18.99 -10.38 -10.25
N VAL A 164 20.02 -9.55 -10.08
CA VAL A 164 19.89 -8.10 -10.01
C VAL A 164 20.71 -7.41 -11.10
N SER A 165 20.07 -6.48 -11.80
CA SER A 165 20.72 -5.60 -12.76
C SER A 165 21.55 -4.54 -12.03
N LYS A 166 22.83 -4.39 -12.45
CA LYS A 166 23.82 -3.51 -11.80
C LYS A 166 23.93 -3.83 -10.30
N PRO A 167 24.46 -5.00 -9.94
CA PRO A 167 24.56 -5.44 -8.55
C PRO A 167 25.50 -4.51 -7.76
N ASP A 168 25.05 -4.07 -6.59
CA ASP A 168 25.85 -3.33 -5.61
C ASP A 168 25.51 -3.89 -4.23
N TRP A 169 26.33 -4.85 -3.79
CA TRP A 169 26.14 -5.52 -2.51
C TRP A 169 26.23 -4.54 -1.35
N SER A 170 27.14 -3.57 -1.40
CA SER A 170 27.39 -2.63 -0.29
C SER A 170 26.19 -1.72 -0.03
N ARG A 171 25.48 -1.35 -1.10
CA ARG A 171 24.28 -0.52 -1.03
C ARG A 171 23.04 -1.35 -0.71
N ASP A 172 22.87 -2.50 -1.37
CA ASP A 172 21.59 -3.21 -1.36
C ASP A 172 21.47 -4.21 -0.20
N PHE A 173 22.57 -4.73 0.34
CA PHE A 173 22.54 -5.67 1.47
C PHE A 173 22.00 -4.99 2.73
N GLN A 174 20.97 -5.58 3.33
CA GLN A 174 20.36 -5.08 4.57
C GLN A 174 20.82 -5.90 5.77
N ALA A 175 20.52 -7.20 5.75
CA ALA A 175 20.74 -8.06 6.89
C ALA A 175 20.95 -9.52 6.50
N GLN A 176 21.51 -10.30 7.42
CA GLN A 176 21.59 -11.76 7.32
C GLN A 176 21.28 -12.43 8.66
N GLY A 177 20.72 -13.64 8.63
CA GLY A 177 20.44 -14.41 9.84
C GLY A 177 20.11 -15.87 9.57
N LYS A 178 19.95 -16.64 10.66
CA LYS A 178 19.62 -18.07 10.58
C LYS A 178 18.11 -18.27 10.71
N VAL A 179 17.44 -18.56 9.60
CA VAL A 179 15.99 -18.74 9.56
C VAL A 179 15.67 -20.16 9.11
N LEU A 180 14.80 -20.84 9.86
CA LEU A 180 14.46 -22.26 9.70
C LEU A 180 15.68 -23.11 9.39
N GLY A 181 16.82 -22.92 10.05
CA GLY A 181 18.05 -23.70 9.80
C GLY A 181 18.79 -23.44 8.48
N GLY A 182 18.32 -22.51 7.65
CA GLY A 182 19.06 -21.93 6.53
C GLY A 182 19.64 -20.56 6.87
N THR A 183 20.52 -20.04 6.02
CA THR A 183 21.03 -18.66 6.10
C THR A 183 20.20 -17.80 5.15
N LEU A 184 19.48 -16.83 5.69
CA LEU A 184 18.67 -15.88 4.94
C LEU A 184 19.42 -14.56 4.82
N PHE A 185 19.48 -14.02 3.62
CA PHE A 185 20.06 -12.72 3.27
C PHE A 185 18.96 -11.83 2.70
N GLU A 186 18.84 -10.61 3.20
CA GLU A 186 17.92 -9.59 2.68
C GLU A 186 18.69 -8.56 1.84
N PHE A 187 18.21 -8.35 0.63
CA PHE A 187 18.65 -7.27 -0.25
C PHE A 187 17.46 -6.38 -0.56
N TRP A 188 17.68 -5.08 -0.43
CA TRP A 188 16.68 -4.09 -0.75
C TRP A 188 17.30 -2.84 -1.34
N ARG A 189 16.75 -2.43 -2.49
CA ARG A 189 17.02 -1.17 -3.14
C ARG A 189 15.70 -0.40 -3.21
N PRO A 190 15.48 0.62 -2.36
CA PRO A 190 14.30 1.47 -2.49
C PRO A 190 14.38 2.31 -3.78
N PRO A 191 13.24 2.87 -4.25
CA PRO A 191 13.24 3.86 -5.32
C PRO A 191 14.16 5.04 -5.00
N ALA A 192 14.86 5.56 -6.00
CA ALA A 192 15.76 6.70 -5.83
C ALA A 192 15.00 8.00 -5.53
N ASP A 193 13.84 8.16 -6.16
CA ASP A 193 12.92 9.26 -5.92
C ASP A 193 11.50 8.71 -5.85
N TRP A 194 10.85 8.94 -4.70
CA TRP A 194 9.47 8.52 -4.49
C TRP A 194 8.46 9.38 -5.27
N SER A 195 8.86 10.58 -5.69
CA SER A 195 8.01 11.50 -6.44
C SER A 195 7.87 11.13 -7.92
N GLU A 196 8.73 10.26 -8.43
CA GLU A 196 8.62 9.76 -9.81
C GLU A 196 7.32 8.95 -10.00
N PRO A 197 6.61 9.14 -11.12
CA PRO A 197 5.53 8.25 -11.49
C PRO A 197 6.02 6.81 -11.50
N GLU A 198 5.25 5.92 -10.88
CA GLU A 198 5.57 4.49 -10.81
C GLU A 198 6.88 4.18 -10.07
N ALA A 199 7.36 5.04 -9.16
CA ALA A 199 8.55 4.80 -8.32
C ALA A 199 8.57 3.38 -7.70
N ILE A 200 7.40 2.85 -7.33
CA ILE A 200 7.27 1.49 -6.79
C ILE A 200 7.75 0.38 -7.74
N LYS A 201 7.72 0.59 -9.06
CA LYS A 201 8.29 -0.35 -10.05
C LYS A 201 9.81 -0.44 -9.96
N ASN A 202 10.47 0.61 -9.46
CA ASN A 202 11.91 0.66 -9.26
C ASN A 202 12.34 0.10 -7.88
N ASN A 203 11.39 -0.24 -7.01
CA ASN A 203 11.67 -0.92 -5.75
C ASN A 203 12.10 -2.38 -6.00
N HIS A 204 13.32 -2.73 -5.59
CA HIS A 204 13.86 -4.07 -5.73
C HIS A 204 14.07 -4.72 -4.36
N HIS A 205 13.28 -5.75 -4.05
CA HIS A 205 13.42 -6.53 -2.82
C HIS A 205 13.65 -8.00 -3.14
N LEU A 206 14.73 -8.56 -2.60
CA LEU A 206 15.17 -9.93 -2.85
C LEU A 206 15.61 -10.58 -1.54
N LEU A 207 15.09 -11.77 -1.29
CA LEU A 207 15.53 -12.66 -0.24
C LEU A 207 16.30 -13.82 -0.85
N ILE A 208 17.49 -14.12 -0.34
CA ILE A 208 18.27 -15.32 -0.72
C ILE A 208 18.40 -16.22 0.50
N TRP A 209 17.93 -17.46 0.41
CA TRP A 209 17.83 -18.39 1.53
C TRP A 209 18.56 -19.70 1.24
N LEU A 210 19.74 -19.87 1.83
CA LEU A 210 20.64 -20.98 1.55
C LEU A 210 20.69 -21.99 2.71
N PHE A 211 20.27 -23.22 2.42
CA PHE A 211 20.23 -24.32 3.37
C PHE A 211 21.51 -25.16 3.33
N PRO A 212 21.99 -25.67 4.46
CA PRO A 212 23.21 -26.46 4.50
C PRO A 212 23.01 -27.84 3.85
N LYS A 213 24.07 -28.38 3.23
CA LYS A 213 24.07 -29.69 2.55
C LYS A 213 23.61 -30.86 3.43
N LYS A 214 23.83 -30.77 4.74
CA LYS A 214 23.49 -31.84 5.70
C LYS A 214 21.99 -32.05 5.92
N ARG A 215 21.14 -31.14 5.46
CA ARG A 215 19.68 -31.24 5.62
C ARG A 215 19.08 -32.05 4.46
N SER A 216 18.01 -32.79 4.67
CA SER A 216 17.30 -33.40 3.54
C SER A 216 16.56 -32.34 2.73
N ILE A 217 16.46 -32.55 1.42
CA ILE A 217 15.74 -31.67 0.51
C ILE A 217 14.25 -31.63 0.88
N ASP A 218 13.63 -32.78 1.16
CA ASP A 218 12.22 -32.87 1.59
C ASP A 218 11.96 -32.00 2.83
N SER A 219 12.84 -32.05 3.84
CA SER A 219 12.70 -31.23 5.04
C SER A 219 12.84 -29.73 4.76
N ILE A 220 13.63 -29.34 3.75
CA ILE A 220 13.74 -27.95 3.30
C ILE A 220 12.43 -27.54 2.64
N ILE A 221 11.93 -28.35 1.70
CA ILE A 221 10.68 -28.11 0.98
C ILE A 221 9.54 -27.95 1.98
N ASP A 222 9.33 -28.92 2.88
CA ASP A 222 8.27 -28.88 3.90
C ASP A 222 8.32 -27.62 4.77
N SER A 223 9.54 -27.18 5.12
CA SER A 223 9.72 -25.99 5.97
C SER A 223 9.39 -24.70 5.25
N ILE A 224 9.73 -24.60 3.96
CA ILE A 224 9.46 -23.41 3.14
C ILE A 224 7.99 -23.37 2.74
N THR A 225 7.44 -24.48 2.22
CA THR A 225 6.04 -24.56 1.81
C THR A 225 5.09 -24.33 2.98
N GLY A 226 5.44 -24.86 4.17
CA GLY A 226 4.69 -24.68 5.41
C GLY A 226 4.58 -23.23 5.90
N ILE A 227 5.34 -22.30 5.34
CA ILE A 227 5.28 -20.86 5.69
C ILE A 227 4.88 -19.96 4.54
N TYR A 228 4.56 -20.48 3.35
CA TYR A 228 4.26 -19.62 2.19
C TYR A 228 3.13 -18.63 2.46
N ILE A 229 2.06 -19.03 3.14
CA ILE A 229 0.99 -18.10 3.54
C ILE A 229 1.51 -16.99 4.46
N ASP A 230 2.36 -17.31 5.43
CA ASP A 230 2.95 -16.30 6.32
C ASP A 230 3.89 -15.36 5.55
N LEU A 231 4.65 -15.86 4.57
CA LEU A 231 5.49 -15.05 3.68
C LEU A 231 4.65 -14.14 2.77
N ILE A 232 3.56 -14.66 2.19
CA ILE A 232 2.65 -13.88 1.36
C ILE A 232 2.10 -12.69 2.15
N TYR A 233 1.65 -12.90 3.39
CA TYR A 233 1.17 -11.82 4.25
C TYR A 233 2.29 -10.85 4.63
N LEU A 234 3.44 -11.36 5.07
CA LEU A 234 4.55 -10.53 5.52
C LEU A 234 5.02 -9.59 4.40
N LEU A 235 5.21 -10.14 3.20
CA LEU A 235 5.62 -9.39 2.03
C LEU A 235 4.49 -8.51 1.48
N TYR A 236 3.23 -8.90 1.63
CA TYR A 236 2.08 -8.04 1.32
C TYR A 236 2.13 -6.75 2.15
N TYR A 237 2.22 -6.87 3.48
CA TYR A 237 2.24 -5.69 4.36
C TYR A 237 3.42 -4.77 4.05
N ARG A 238 4.61 -5.35 3.81
CA ARG A 238 5.81 -4.61 3.38
C ARG A 238 5.56 -3.80 2.12
N ASN A 239 5.05 -4.44 1.07
CA ASN A 239 4.81 -3.77 -0.21
C ASN A 239 3.65 -2.76 -0.12
N LYS A 240 2.61 -3.05 0.69
CA LYS A 240 1.49 -2.12 0.90
C LYS A 240 1.91 -0.84 1.60
N ILE A 241 2.84 -0.92 2.56
CA ILE A 241 3.45 0.25 3.21
C ILE A 241 4.16 1.13 2.17
N LEU A 242 5.04 0.52 1.36
CA LEU A 242 5.82 1.23 0.35
C LEU A 242 4.93 1.84 -0.75
N TRP A 243 3.93 1.10 -1.21
CA TRP A 243 2.93 1.59 -2.14
C TRP A 243 2.17 2.80 -1.57
N ALA A 244 1.63 2.69 -0.36
CA ALA A 244 0.89 3.79 0.27
C ALA A 244 1.78 5.04 0.44
N TYR A 245 3.06 4.86 0.76
CA TYR A 245 4.03 5.95 0.83
C TYR A 245 4.38 6.56 -0.55
N GLY A 246 4.31 5.79 -1.63
CA GLY A 246 4.40 6.34 -2.99
C GLY A 246 3.14 7.14 -3.37
N GLU A 247 1.97 6.63 -3.02
CA GLU A 247 0.66 7.21 -3.39
C GLU A 247 0.41 8.58 -2.75
N ILE A 248 1.07 8.93 -1.64
CA ILE A 248 0.90 10.24 -1.02
C ILE A 248 1.48 11.40 -1.85
N ASN A 249 2.41 11.14 -2.76
CA ASN A 249 3.20 12.21 -3.38
C ASN A 249 2.35 13.15 -4.24
N ARG A 250 1.36 12.61 -4.98
CA ARG A 250 0.45 13.43 -5.78
C ARG A 250 -0.46 14.31 -4.91
N PRO A 251 -1.27 13.76 -3.96
CA PRO A 251 -2.05 14.59 -3.05
C PRO A 251 -1.21 15.61 -2.29
N LEU A 252 0.00 15.23 -1.86
CA LEU A 252 0.92 16.11 -1.14
C LEU A 252 1.38 17.30 -1.99
N ALA A 253 1.73 17.06 -3.26
CA ALA A 253 2.12 18.12 -4.20
C ALA A 253 0.94 19.07 -4.48
N GLU A 254 -0.26 18.52 -4.69
CA GLU A 254 -1.47 19.30 -4.93
C GLU A 254 -1.85 20.15 -3.71
N LEU A 255 -1.81 19.60 -2.50
CA LEU A 255 -2.07 20.36 -1.26
C LEU A 255 -1.08 21.51 -1.06
N LYS A 256 0.20 21.32 -1.39
CA LYS A 256 1.22 22.38 -1.34
C LYS A 256 0.91 23.49 -2.33
N ALA A 257 0.53 23.14 -3.56
CA ALA A 257 0.14 24.11 -4.59
C ALA A 257 -1.16 24.85 -4.20
N ASP A 258 -2.14 24.15 -3.67
CA ASP A 258 -3.40 24.73 -3.23
C ASP A 258 -3.18 25.69 -2.05
N LEU A 259 -2.27 25.38 -1.12
CA LEU A 259 -1.91 26.30 -0.04
C LEU A 259 -1.31 27.63 -0.54
N VAL A 260 -0.58 27.62 -1.66
CA VAL A 260 -0.11 28.85 -2.32
C VAL A 260 -1.30 29.64 -2.88
N SER A 261 -2.28 28.95 -3.46
CA SER A 261 -3.52 29.58 -3.95
C SER A 261 -4.32 30.23 -2.82
N VAL A 262 -4.45 29.56 -1.66
CA VAL A 262 -5.10 30.13 -0.46
C VAL A 262 -4.41 31.44 -0.04
N LYS A 263 -3.07 31.45 0.05
CA LYS A 263 -2.31 32.65 0.41
C LYS A 263 -2.51 33.79 -0.61
N THR A 264 -2.57 33.46 -1.89
CA THR A 264 -2.85 34.43 -2.95
C THR A 264 -4.24 35.04 -2.81
N SER A 265 -5.27 34.24 -2.53
CA SER A 265 -6.64 34.74 -2.31
C SER A 265 -6.73 35.64 -1.07
N ILE A 266 -6.03 35.32 0.03
CA ILE A 266 -5.93 36.17 1.22
C ILE A 266 -5.34 37.55 0.86
N ALA A 267 -4.26 37.57 0.09
CA ALA A 267 -3.63 38.81 -0.35
C ALA A 267 -4.55 39.64 -1.26
N GLN A 268 -5.27 39.00 -2.18
CA GLN A 268 -6.22 39.68 -3.08
C GLN A 268 -7.34 40.36 -2.30
N ILE A 269 -7.95 39.69 -1.32
CA ILE A 269 -9.01 40.27 -0.48
C ILE A 269 -8.51 41.48 0.30
N SER A 270 -7.28 41.41 0.82
CA SER A 270 -6.67 42.51 1.57
C SER A 270 -6.46 43.77 0.72
N MET A 271 -6.38 43.62 -0.61
CA MET A 271 -6.16 44.71 -1.57
C MET A 271 -7.42 45.13 -2.34
N LEU A 272 -8.56 44.45 -2.12
CA LEU A 272 -9.76 44.66 -2.92
C LEU A 272 -10.56 45.88 -2.43
N PRO A 273 -10.88 46.85 -3.32
CA PRO A 273 -11.92 47.82 -3.03
C PRO A 273 -13.28 47.12 -2.91
N GLN A 274 -14.27 47.77 -2.30
CA GLN A 274 -15.62 47.24 -2.08
C GLN A 274 -16.31 46.87 -3.41
N ASN A 275 -16.05 45.65 -3.92
CA ASN A 275 -16.53 45.17 -5.21
C ASN A 275 -17.15 43.77 -5.04
N THR A 276 -18.47 43.74 -4.97
CA THR A 276 -19.28 42.54 -4.73
C THR A 276 -19.13 41.48 -5.82
N LEU A 277 -18.89 41.87 -7.09
CA LEU A 277 -18.70 40.91 -8.19
C LEU A 277 -17.39 40.14 -8.05
N LYS A 278 -16.28 40.85 -7.76
CA LYS A 278 -14.98 40.20 -7.51
C LYS A 278 -14.99 39.32 -6.26
N LEU A 279 -15.72 39.72 -5.22
CA LEU A 279 -15.89 38.89 -4.02
C LEU A 279 -16.64 37.59 -4.30
N ARG A 280 -17.70 37.63 -5.14
CA ARG A 280 -18.41 36.42 -5.57
C ARG A 280 -17.54 35.48 -6.40
N GLU A 281 -16.71 36.02 -7.29
CA GLU A 281 -15.75 35.23 -8.07
C GLU A 281 -14.73 34.54 -7.16
N ILE A 282 -14.16 35.29 -6.20
CA ILE A 282 -13.23 34.74 -5.20
C ILE A 282 -13.90 33.67 -4.35
N LEU A 283 -15.15 33.88 -3.93
CA LEU A 283 -15.91 32.89 -3.17
C LEU A 283 -16.08 31.59 -3.96
N SER A 284 -16.52 31.68 -5.22
CA SER A 284 -16.70 30.52 -6.11
C SER A 284 -15.39 29.74 -6.30
N ASN A 285 -14.29 30.45 -6.59
CA ASN A 285 -12.98 29.84 -6.76
C ASN A 285 -12.49 29.15 -5.47
N ASN A 286 -12.71 29.76 -4.31
CA ASN A 286 -12.30 29.19 -3.03
C ASN A 286 -13.18 28.00 -2.59
N LEU A 287 -14.45 27.94 -2.99
CA LEU A 287 -15.29 26.74 -2.75
C LEU A 287 -14.79 25.53 -3.57
N ASN A 288 -14.40 25.74 -4.82
CA ASN A 288 -13.77 24.69 -5.63
C ASN A 288 -12.42 24.25 -5.03
N LEU A 289 -11.62 25.22 -4.57
CA LEU A 289 -10.38 24.96 -3.86
C LEU A 289 -10.61 24.15 -2.58
N LEU A 290 -11.66 24.48 -1.81
CA LEU A 290 -12.00 23.79 -0.56
C LEU A 290 -12.32 22.31 -0.82
N SER A 291 -13.14 22.02 -1.83
CA SER A 291 -13.49 20.65 -2.20
C SER A 291 -12.24 19.84 -2.57
N ARG A 292 -11.36 20.38 -3.42
CA ARG A 292 -10.12 19.70 -3.80
C ARG A 292 -9.17 19.53 -2.61
N TYR A 293 -8.99 20.57 -1.80
CA TYR A 293 -8.12 20.53 -0.63
C TYR A 293 -8.56 19.47 0.38
N ALA A 294 -9.85 19.45 0.71
CA ALA A 294 -10.41 18.47 1.64
C ALA A 294 -10.31 17.04 1.08
N THR A 295 -10.54 16.86 -0.22
CA THR A 295 -10.39 15.56 -0.89
C THR A 295 -8.96 15.04 -0.79
N ASN A 296 -7.98 15.86 -1.15
CA ASN A 296 -6.57 15.48 -1.10
C ASN A 296 -6.07 15.27 0.33
N LEU A 297 -6.57 16.04 1.30
CA LEU A 297 -6.27 15.82 2.72
C LEU A 297 -6.85 14.49 3.21
N GLY A 298 -8.07 14.14 2.80
CA GLY A 298 -8.68 12.85 3.09
C GLY A 298 -7.92 11.67 2.46
N MET A 299 -7.41 11.83 1.24
CA MET A 299 -6.53 10.84 0.61
C MET A 299 -5.23 10.64 1.41
N LEU A 300 -4.61 11.73 1.87
CA LEU A 300 -3.40 11.68 2.70
C LEU A 300 -3.66 10.96 4.04
N ASP A 301 -4.79 11.23 4.69
CA ASP A 301 -5.21 10.55 5.93
C ASP A 301 -5.42 9.04 5.71
N SER A 302 -6.11 8.68 4.62
CA SER A 302 -6.35 7.28 4.24
C SER A 302 -5.04 6.50 4.01
N GLN A 303 -4.07 7.11 3.30
CA GLN A 303 -2.77 6.47 3.10
C GLN A 303 -1.93 6.42 4.38
N THR A 304 -2.02 7.44 5.25
CA THR A 304 -1.39 7.43 6.58
C THR A 304 -1.89 6.24 7.41
N GLN A 305 -3.22 6.05 7.45
CA GLN A 305 -3.82 4.91 8.15
C GLN A 305 -3.44 3.58 7.51
N THR A 306 -3.34 3.51 6.18
CA THR A 306 -2.85 2.32 5.47
C THR A 306 -1.43 1.96 5.89
N ILE A 307 -0.50 2.93 5.91
CA ILE A 307 0.88 2.72 6.37
C ILE A 307 0.88 2.21 7.82
N LYS A 308 0.16 2.88 8.71
CA LYS A 308 0.10 2.55 10.14
C LYS A 308 -0.41 1.13 10.38
N THR A 309 -1.58 0.78 9.83
CA THR A 309 -2.16 -0.56 9.99
C THR A 309 -1.22 -1.65 9.48
N ASN A 310 -0.61 -1.43 8.30
CA ASN A 310 0.28 -2.45 7.72
C ASN A 310 1.61 -2.58 8.49
N ILE A 311 2.11 -1.51 9.13
CA ILE A 311 3.26 -1.59 10.06
C ILE A 311 2.92 -2.48 11.26
N GLU A 312 1.74 -2.31 11.84
CA GLU A 312 1.27 -3.11 12.96
C GLU A 312 1.07 -4.58 12.56
N ASP A 313 0.41 -4.82 11.43
CA ASP A 313 0.18 -6.16 10.88
C ASP A 313 1.48 -6.90 10.53
N TYR A 314 2.46 -6.18 9.95
CA TYR A 314 3.79 -6.71 9.67
C TYR A 314 4.49 -7.16 10.97
N GLN A 315 4.46 -6.32 12.00
CA GLN A 315 5.03 -6.64 13.31
C GLN A 315 4.34 -7.83 13.98
N GLN A 316 3.01 -7.90 13.90
CA GLN A 316 2.24 -9.03 14.43
C GLN A 316 2.61 -10.33 13.69
N ARG A 317 2.76 -10.28 12.36
CA ARG A 317 3.17 -11.44 11.55
C ARG A 317 4.56 -11.92 11.91
N LEU A 318 5.55 -11.03 12.04
CA LEU A 318 6.89 -11.38 12.52
C LEU A 318 6.86 -11.99 13.92
N THR A 319 6.02 -11.46 14.80
CA THR A 319 5.86 -11.98 16.17
C THR A 319 5.31 -13.40 16.15
N LYS A 320 4.28 -13.66 15.33
CA LYS A 320 3.73 -15.01 15.12
C LYS A 320 4.80 -15.97 14.59
N LEU A 321 5.53 -15.57 13.54
CA LEU A 321 6.62 -16.39 12.97
C LEU A 321 7.68 -16.74 14.02
N LYS A 322 8.05 -15.77 14.87
CA LYS A 322 8.99 -16.00 15.98
C LYS A 322 8.43 -16.97 17.04
N GLN A 323 7.15 -16.88 17.38
CA GLN A 323 6.51 -17.77 18.36
C GLN A 323 6.45 -19.21 17.88
N VAL A 324 6.10 -19.41 16.60
CA VAL A 324 6.01 -20.74 15.97
C VAL A 324 7.41 -21.32 15.73
N TYR A 325 8.36 -20.50 15.28
CA TYR A 325 9.71 -20.92 14.91
C TYR A 325 10.77 -20.26 15.80
N GLN A 326 10.79 -20.63 17.08
CA GLN A 326 11.59 -19.97 18.12
C GLN A 326 13.11 -19.96 17.88
N ARG A 327 13.61 -20.91 17.08
CA ARG A 327 15.04 -21.02 16.71
C ARG A 327 15.40 -20.24 15.45
N SER A 328 14.42 -19.60 14.81
CA SER A 328 14.62 -18.79 13.60
C SER A 328 14.80 -17.32 13.94
N ASP A 329 15.82 -16.73 13.35
CA ASP A 329 16.14 -15.32 13.46
C ASP A 329 15.29 -14.46 12.52
N TRP A 330 13.99 -14.41 12.78
CA TRP A 330 13.06 -13.52 12.06
C TRP A 330 13.31 -12.04 12.39
N HIS A 331 14.23 -11.71 13.29
CA HIS A 331 14.55 -10.33 13.63
C HIS A 331 15.20 -9.59 12.48
N ILE A 332 15.88 -10.30 11.57
CA ILE A 332 16.56 -9.69 10.42
C ILE A 332 15.61 -8.86 9.55
N LEU A 333 14.33 -9.23 9.50
CA LEU A 333 13.31 -8.53 8.72
C LEU A 333 12.65 -7.37 9.51
N ARG A 334 13.02 -7.16 10.79
CA ARG A 334 12.41 -6.12 11.63
C ARG A 334 12.90 -4.72 11.25
N GLU A 335 14.11 -4.58 10.72
CA GLU A 335 14.69 -3.28 10.39
C GLU A 335 13.78 -2.47 9.45
N PHE A 336 13.14 -3.14 8.49
CA PHE A 336 12.14 -2.53 7.62
C PHE A 336 10.98 -1.89 8.42
N ARG A 337 10.46 -2.57 9.45
CA ARG A 337 9.38 -2.05 10.29
C ARG A 337 9.80 -0.77 11.00
N ASP A 338 11.00 -0.76 11.54
CA ASP A 338 11.52 0.39 12.30
C ASP A 338 11.79 1.58 11.36
N LEU A 339 12.31 1.31 10.16
CA LEU A 339 12.42 2.30 9.10
C LEU A 339 11.05 2.86 8.68
N ALA A 340 10.09 2.00 8.41
CA ALA A 340 8.75 2.41 7.98
C ALA A 340 8.04 3.28 9.03
N ALA A 341 8.19 2.95 10.31
CA ALA A 341 7.61 3.73 11.40
C ALA A 341 8.32 5.08 11.60
N SER A 342 9.66 5.07 11.62
CA SER A 342 10.45 6.26 11.94
C SER A 342 10.63 7.24 10.77
N GLN A 343 10.56 6.76 9.53
CA GLN A 343 10.72 7.60 8.35
C GLN A 343 9.39 7.81 7.64
N TYR A 344 8.81 6.75 7.09
CA TYR A 344 7.64 6.89 6.21
C TYR A 344 6.43 7.43 6.97
N LEU A 345 5.98 6.72 8.02
CA LEU A 345 4.82 7.12 8.80
C LEU A 345 5.02 8.51 9.43
N GLN A 346 6.15 8.73 10.10
CA GLN A 346 6.45 10.00 10.75
C GLN A 346 6.44 11.18 9.77
N GLN A 347 7.00 11.00 8.56
CA GLN A 347 7.00 12.04 7.54
C GLN A 347 5.58 12.37 7.05
N VAL A 348 4.76 11.34 6.78
CA VAL A 348 3.37 11.57 6.34
C VAL A 348 2.57 12.28 7.44
N GLU A 349 2.69 11.85 8.70
CA GLU A 349 1.99 12.47 9.83
C GLU A 349 2.38 13.94 10.02
N MET A 350 3.67 14.26 9.87
CA MET A 350 4.16 15.64 9.95
C MET A 350 3.59 16.52 8.83
N ASP A 351 3.63 16.03 7.58
CA ASP A 351 3.12 16.78 6.44
C ASP A 351 1.61 16.94 6.48
N HIS A 352 0.87 15.89 6.87
CA HIS A 352 -0.56 15.95 7.13
C HIS A 352 -0.89 16.99 8.21
N GLY A 353 -0.19 16.97 9.34
CA GLY A 353 -0.38 17.93 10.43
C GLY A 353 -0.15 19.38 10.00
N ARG A 354 0.87 19.63 9.18
CA ARG A 354 1.16 20.97 8.62
C ARG A 354 0.06 21.43 7.67
N LEU A 355 -0.36 20.57 6.75
CA LEU A 355 -1.33 20.91 5.70
C LEU A 355 -2.75 21.03 6.23
N LYS A 356 -3.09 20.32 7.31
CA LYS A 356 -4.38 20.50 8.00
C LYS A 356 -4.66 21.95 8.40
N SER A 357 -3.62 22.72 8.78
CA SER A 357 -3.77 24.15 9.09
C SER A 357 -4.20 24.99 7.87
N GLY A 358 -3.84 24.56 6.65
CA GLY A 358 -4.24 25.19 5.40
C GLY A 358 -5.74 25.09 5.14
N LEU A 359 -6.36 23.97 5.51
CA LEU A 359 -7.81 23.79 5.42
C LEU A 359 -8.53 24.82 6.31
N THR A 360 -8.09 24.98 7.56
CA THR A 360 -8.66 25.97 8.48
C THR A 360 -8.49 27.40 7.96
N LEU A 361 -7.36 27.73 7.31
CA LEU A 361 -7.18 29.03 6.67
C LEU A 361 -8.19 29.25 5.54
N LEU A 362 -8.42 28.24 4.71
CA LEU A 362 -9.36 28.30 3.59
C LEU A 362 -10.82 28.42 4.05
N GLU A 363 -11.23 27.67 5.08
CA GLU A 363 -12.57 27.79 5.68
C GLU A 363 -12.81 29.21 6.24
N ASN A 364 -11.82 29.76 6.94
CA ASN A 364 -11.89 31.12 7.48
C ASN A 364 -11.96 32.18 6.38
N LEU A 365 -11.21 31.98 5.30
CA LEU A 365 -11.22 32.83 4.12
C LEU A 365 -12.61 32.87 3.49
N ILE A 366 -13.20 31.70 3.24
CA ILE A 366 -14.55 31.57 2.66
C ILE A 366 -15.59 32.28 3.53
N ARG A 367 -15.56 32.03 4.85
CA ARG A 367 -16.46 32.69 5.82
C ARG A 367 -16.30 34.21 5.80
N THR A 368 -15.07 34.71 5.65
CA THR A 368 -14.79 36.15 5.58
C THR A 368 -15.34 36.76 4.29
N VAL A 369 -15.09 36.12 3.14
CA VAL A 369 -15.59 36.59 1.84
C VAL A 369 -17.11 36.56 1.77
N ASP A 370 -17.74 35.52 2.31
CA ASP A 370 -19.20 35.41 2.40
C ASP A 370 -19.78 36.52 3.27
N GLY A 371 -19.20 36.76 4.47
CA GLY A 371 -19.60 37.87 5.34
C GLY A 371 -19.44 39.25 4.69
N MET A 372 -18.35 39.49 3.95
CA MET A 372 -18.18 40.72 3.16
C MET A 372 -19.25 40.85 2.07
N THR A 373 -19.53 39.75 1.35
CA THR A 373 -20.53 39.72 0.28
C THR A 373 -21.93 40.02 0.80
N GLN A 374 -22.31 39.49 1.97
CA GLN A 374 -23.58 39.79 2.63
C GLN A 374 -23.64 41.26 3.13
N THR A 375 -22.55 41.78 3.67
CA THR A 375 -22.45 43.18 4.14
C THR A 375 -22.61 44.16 2.97
N TYR A 376 -21.95 43.91 1.84
CA TYR A 376 -22.08 44.79 0.67
C TYR A 376 -23.44 44.66 -0.03
N GLN A 377 -24.07 43.48 0.01
CA GLN A 377 -25.45 43.32 -0.46
C GLN A 377 -26.45 44.08 0.43
N THR A 378 -26.28 44.03 1.76
CA THR A 378 -27.13 44.77 2.70
C THR A 378 -26.93 46.29 2.62
N GLN A 379 -25.74 46.76 2.24
CA GLN A 379 -25.47 48.18 1.97
C GLN A 379 -25.93 48.65 0.57
N SER A 380 -25.93 47.77 -0.44
CA SER A 380 -26.16 48.15 -1.84
C SER A 380 -27.62 48.12 -2.30
N ASN A 381 -28.53 47.28 -1.75
CA ASN A 381 -29.97 47.45 -1.94
C ASN A 381 -30.82 46.52 -1.06
N ARG A 382 -31.96 47.04 -0.60
CA ARG A 382 -33.12 46.22 -0.22
C ARG A 382 -33.49 45.35 -1.43
N SER A 383 -33.70 44.05 -1.20
CA SER A 383 -34.07 43.03 -2.19
C SER A 383 -32.91 42.50 -3.06
N LEU A 384 -32.29 41.40 -2.64
CA LEU A 384 -32.39 40.10 -3.33
C LEU A 384 -31.77 39.00 -2.44
N HIS A 385 -32.54 37.94 -2.14
CA HIS A 385 -32.08 36.77 -1.39
C HIS A 385 -31.18 35.88 -2.24
N GLN A 386 -29.94 35.65 -1.82
CA GLN A 386 -29.13 34.49 -2.23
C GLN A 386 -28.37 33.95 -1.01
N SER A 387 -28.94 32.93 -0.37
CA SER A 387 -28.27 32.12 0.65
C SER A 387 -27.44 31.05 -0.06
N ILE A 388 -26.11 31.16 -0.02
CA ILE A 388 -25.24 30.02 -0.37
C ILE A 388 -25.13 29.17 0.90
N ALA A 389 -25.87 28.07 0.95
CA ALA A 389 -25.70 27.08 2.00
C ALA A 389 -24.29 26.50 1.88
N LEU A 390 -23.45 26.71 2.90
CA LEU A 390 -22.18 26.01 3.06
C LEU A 390 -22.45 24.50 3.03
N ALA A 391 -22.13 23.86 1.91
CA ALA A 391 -22.05 22.42 1.82
C ALA A 391 -20.93 21.98 2.76
N GLY A 392 -21.32 21.42 3.91
CA GLY A 392 -20.38 20.87 4.88
C GLY A 392 -19.59 19.75 4.23
N VAL A 393 -18.33 20.01 3.90
CA VAL A 393 -17.40 18.94 3.56
C VAL A 393 -17.08 18.22 4.86
N GLY A 394 -17.74 17.09 5.09
CA GLY A 394 -17.50 16.23 6.23
C GLY A 394 -16.12 15.60 6.12
N VAL A 395 -15.09 16.31 6.55
CA VAL A 395 -13.77 15.71 6.76
C VAL A 395 -13.81 14.99 8.10
N ALA A 396 -13.86 13.66 8.06
CA ALA A 396 -13.60 12.84 9.23
C ALA A 396 -12.17 13.14 9.70
N THR A 397 -12.03 14.03 10.67
CA THR A 397 -10.74 14.30 11.30
C THR A 397 -10.44 13.13 12.23
N SER A 398 -9.88 12.07 11.65
CA SER A 398 -9.33 10.97 12.43
C SER A 398 -8.21 11.51 13.33
N SER A 399 -8.15 10.96 14.52
CA SER A 399 -7.54 11.52 15.72
C SER A 399 -6.00 11.56 15.68
N ILE A 400 -5.42 12.76 15.52
CA ILE A 400 -4.04 13.07 15.95
C ILE A 400 -4.06 14.28 16.89
N THR A 401 -4.91 14.25 17.92
CA THR A 401 -4.82 15.14 19.09
C THR A 401 -4.30 14.42 20.33
N ALA A 402 -4.20 13.08 20.30
CA ALA A 402 -3.69 12.30 21.42
C ALA A 402 -2.20 12.56 21.70
N THR A 403 -1.36 12.77 20.68
CA THR A 403 0.10 12.83 20.88
C THR A 403 0.60 14.14 21.51
N VAL A 404 -0.15 15.24 21.37
CA VAL A 404 0.21 16.55 21.94
C VAL A 404 -0.29 16.67 23.39
N LEU A 405 -1.47 16.13 23.71
CA LEU A 405 -2.02 16.10 25.06
C LEU A 405 -1.36 15.05 25.96
N VAL A 406 -1.03 13.85 25.44
CA VAL A 406 -0.34 12.79 26.21
C VAL A 406 1.10 13.19 26.58
N LYS A 407 1.75 14.07 25.80
CA LYS A 407 3.06 14.65 26.16
C LYS A 407 2.97 15.71 27.27
N GLN A 408 1.78 16.27 27.51
CA GLN A 408 1.58 17.29 28.55
C GLN A 408 0.93 16.71 29.82
N GLN A 409 0.14 15.64 29.72
CA GLN A 409 -0.43 14.90 30.85
C GLN A 409 -0.57 13.40 30.50
N PRO A 410 0.33 12.51 30.95
CA PRO A 410 0.17 11.07 30.76
C PRO A 410 -1.00 10.56 31.63
N PRO A 411 -1.87 9.67 31.09
CA PRO A 411 -2.93 9.06 31.89
C PRO A 411 -2.37 8.02 32.86
N ASP A 412 -3.04 7.89 34.01
CA ASP A 412 -2.68 6.94 35.07
C ASP A 412 -2.89 5.48 34.61
N ASN A 413 -2.00 4.58 35.06
CA ASN A 413 -1.73 3.29 34.41
C ASN A 413 -2.86 2.25 34.46
N ASN A 414 -4.03 2.56 35.04
CA ASN A 414 -5.10 1.59 35.28
C ASN A 414 -6.47 1.94 34.64
N THR A 415 -6.56 2.97 33.79
CA THR A 415 -7.85 3.35 33.18
C THR A 415 -7.98 2.91 31.72
N ILE A 416 -8.94 2.02 31.46
CA ILE A 416 -9.39 1.66 30.10
C ILE A 416 -9.89 2.94 29.42
N PHE A 417 -9.41 3.25 28.21
CA PHE A 417 -9.66 4.50 27.47
C PHE A 417 -11.15 4.89 27.38
N ILE A 418 -12.04 3.90 27.28
CA ILE A 418 -13.50 4.03 27.18
C ILE A 418 -14.12 4.61 28.47
N LEU A 419 -13.40 4.59 29.59
CA LEU A 419 -13.83 5.13 30.89
C LEU A 419 -13.24 6.51 31.18
N THR A 420 -12.51 7.12 30.24
CA THR A 420 -11.91 8.44 30.45
C THR A 420 -12.95 9.56 30.29
N PRO A 421 -12.83 10.67 31.05
CA PRO A 421 -13.67 11.86 30.84
C PRO A 421 -13.61 12.36 29.40
N ALA A 422 -12.46 12.21 28.73
CA ALA A 422 -12.28 12.60 27.33
C ALA A 422 -13.19 11.80 26.36
N PHE A 423 -13.37 10.50 26.59
CA PHE A 423 -14.30 9.68 25.81
C PHE A 423 -15.76 10.11 26.04
N ALA A 424 -16.16 10.34 27.30
CA ALA A 424 -17.49 10.82 27.63
C ALA A 424 -17.79 12.20 27.01
N TRP A 425 -16.83 13.13 27.04
CA TRP A 425 -16.96 14.43 26.38
C TRP A 425 -17.09 14.31 24.86
N SER A 426 -16.43 13.33 24.23
CA SER A 426 -16.52 13.13 22.77
C SER A 426 -17.89 12.62 22.31
N LEU A 427 -18.54 11.76 23.11
CA LEU A 427 -19.92 11.33 22.86
C LEU A 427 -20.92 12.46 23.09
N LEU A 428 -20.68 13.30 24.11
CA LEU A 428 -21.55 14.42 24.46
C LEU A 428 -21.48 15.54 23.41
N THR A 429 -20.29 15.85 22.87
CA THR A 429 -20.14 16.80 21.75
C THR A 429 -20.76 16.27 20.46
N GLY A 430 -20.62 14.97 20.17
CA GLY A 430 -21.29 14.33 19.03
C GLY A 430 -22.82 14.36 19.12
N ALA A 431 -23.37 14.10 20.31
CA ALA A 431 -24.81 14.19 20.59
C ALA A 431 -25.34 15.63 20.52
N ILE A 432 -24.59 16.62 21.03
CA ILE A 432 -24.95 18.04 20.94
C ILE A 432 -24.93 18.50 19.47
N ALA A 433 -23.92 18.11 18.69
CA ALA A 433 -23.83 18.48 17.28
C ALA A 433 -24.98 17.90 16.45
N THR A 434 -25.37 16.65 16.70
CA THR A 434 -26.52 16.02 16.05
C THR A 434 -27.85 16.64 16.49
N LEU A 435 -28.01 16.98 17.77
CA LEU A 435 -29.20 17.67 18.28
C LEU A 435 -29.33 19.09 17.67
N LEU A 436 -28.23 19.83 17.60
CA LEU A 436 -28.18 21.16 16.97
C LEU A 436 -28.51 21.08 15.48
N MET A 437 -27.99 20.08 14.77
CA MET A 437 -28.29 19.87 13.35
C MET A 437 -29.77 19.49 13.14
N TRP A 438 -30.35 18.68 14.01
CA TRP A 438 -31.78 18.34 13.98
C TRP A 438 -32.67 19.56 14.26
N ILE A 439 -32.30 20.41 15.23
CA ILE A 439 -33.03 21.66 15.54
C ILE A 439 -32.97 22.62 14.35
N ILE A 440 -31.81 22.77 13.70
CA ILE A 440 -31.62 23.61 12.51
C ILE A 440 -32.50 23.07 11.37
N LEU A 441 -32.48 21.76 11.09
CA LEU A 441 -33.33 21.16 10.05
C LEU A 441 -34.83 21.33 10.32
N ARG A 442 -35.26 21.38 11.59
CA ARG A 442 -36.67 21.57 11.97
C ARG A 442 -37.12 23.04 11.93
N LEU A 443 -36.20 23.98 12.15
CA LEU A 443 -36.47 25.42 12.08
C LEU A 443 -36.47 25.95 10.63
N PHE A 444 -35.74 25.30 9.73
CA PHE A 444 -35.67 25.66 8.30
C PHE A 444 -36.46 24.71 7.37
N GLY A 445 -37.13 23.70 7.94
CA GLY A 445 -37.98 22.74 7.23
C GLY A 445 -39.48 22.97 7.44
N ARG A 446 -39.96 24.21 7.25
CA ARG A 446 -41.38 24.55 7.06
C ARG A 446 -41.54 25.66 6.03
#